data_AF-A0A8H7DFY7-F1
#
_entry.id   AF-A0A8H7DFY7-F1
#
_cell.length_a   1.000
_cell.length_b   1.000
_cell.length_c   1.000
_cell.angle_alpha   90.00
_cell.angle_beta   90.00
_cell.angle_gamma   90.00
#
_symmetry.space_group_name_H-M   'P 1'
#
loop_
_entity.id
_entity.type
_entity.pdbx_description
1 polymer ?
#
loop_
_entity_poly.entity_id
_entity_poly.type
_entity_poly.pdbx_seq_one_letter_code
_entity_poly.pdbx_strand_id
1 'polypeptide(L)'
;MAMGKLKVALFEKEKGKKSDSSILFSGGKGRHLTAPEVIAQKRTLEDAKELEETKRVTKKVKREGRKVEKERLEAEWKQLVAEHVSAVEKWAGQCLELKLAGTKAKDLPKRPKRPLKPKPKDSDDEDDESGGEGDGDGEESTSL
;
A
#
# COMPACT_ATOMS: atom_id res chain seq x y z
N MET A 1 -27.23 15.59 14.31
CA MET A 1 -27.68 14.49 13.42
C MET A 1 -26.76 13.26 13.59
N ALA A 2 -27.12 12.31 14.47
CA ALA A 2 -26.27 11.14 14.78
C ALA A 2 -26.77 9.80 14.20
N MET A 3 -28.05 9.72 13.79
CA MET A 3 -28.68 8.46 13.37
C MET A 3 -28.22 7.93 12.00
N GLY A 4 -27.78 8.80 11.08
CA GLY A 4 -27.36 8.37 9.73
C GLY A 4 -26.10 7.52 9.73
N LYS A 5 -25.05 7.99 10.42
CA LYS A 5 -23.75 7.31 10.50
C LYS A 5 -23.84 5.92 11.13
N LEU A 6 -24.71 5.77 12.13
CA LEU A 6 -24.93 4.52 12.85
C LEU A 6 -25.66 3.47 11.98
N LYS A 7 -26.58 3.91 11.11
CA LYS A 7 -27.24 3.03 10.13
C LYS A 7 -26.28 2.53 9.05
N VAL A 8 -25.42 3.41 8.50
CA VAL A 8 -24.42 3.03 7.50
C VAL A 8 -23.48 1.94 8.05
N ALA A 9 -22.89 2.17 9.23
CA ALA A 9 -22.01 1.20 9.88
C ALA A 9 -22.69 -0.13 10.26
N LEU A 10 -24.02 -0.12 10.49
CA LEU A 10 -24.80 -1.34 10.72
C LEU A 10 -24.89 -2.17 9.42
N PHE A 11 -25.30 -1.54 8.32
CA PHE A 11 -25.47 -2.21 7.03
C PHE A 11 -24.14 -2.69 6.41
N GLU A 12 -23.04 -1.96 6.57
CA GLU A 12 -21.70 -2.42 6.18
C GLU A 12 -21.31 -3.72 6.90
N LYS A 13 -21.61 -3.80 8.20
CA LYS A 13 -21.25 -4.96 9.04
C LYS A 13 -22.15 -6.18 8.80
N GLU A 14 -23.38 -5.96 8.34
CA GLU A 14 -24.34 -7.01 7.99
C GLU A 14 -24.07 -7.59 6.59
N LYS A 15 -23.73 -6.75 5.60
CA LYS A 15 -23.39 -7.17 4.22
C LYS A 15 -22.02 -7.87 4.08
N GLY A 16 -21.12 -7.72 5.05
CA GLY A 16 -19.73 -8.18 4.95
C GLY A 16 -19.49 -9.70 4.97
N LYS A 17 -20.51 -10.53 5.23
CA LYS A 17 -20.36 -12.00 5.27
C LYS A 17 -20.61 -12.61 3.89
N LYS A 18 -19.56 -12.71 3.05
CA LYS A 18 -19.56 -13.68 1.94
C LYS A 18 -19.77 -15.07 2.54
N SER A 19 -20.89 -15.73 2.22
CA SER A 19 -21.19 -17.04 2.78
C SER A 19 -20.20 -18.07 2.26
N ASP A 20 -19.45 -18.72 3.15
CA ASP A 20 -18.46 -19.74 2.77
C ASP A 20 -19.10 -20.99 2.11
N SER A 21 -20.43 -21.13 2.28
CA SER A 21 -21.27 -22.00 1.46
C SER A 21 -21.34 -21.48 0.02
N SER A 22 -20.49 -22.01 -0.85
CA SER A 22 -20.72 -21.96 -2.30
C SER A 22 -22.05 -22.62 -2.62
N ILE A 23 -23.01 -21.86 -3.15
CA ILE A 23 -24.30 -22.40 -3.61
C ILE A 23 -24.03 -23.19 -4.89
N LEU A 24 -23.84 -24.51 -4.78
CA LEU A 24 -23.60 -25.38 -5.94
C LEU A 24 -24.79 -25.41 -6.92
N PHE A 25 -26.01 -25.04 -6.47
CA PHE A 25 -27.22 -25.13 -7.28
C PHE A 25 -28.11 -23.90 -7.11
N SER A 26 -28.12 -23.01 -8.11
CA SER A 26 -28.92 -21.78 -8.16
C SER A 26 -30.44 -21.99 -8.34
N GLY A 27 -30.98 -23.17 -8.02
CA GLY A 27 -32.38 -23.52 -8.34
C GLY A 27 -33.06 -24.52 -7.40
N GLY A 28 -32.49 -24.82 -6.23
CA GLY A 28 -33.15 -25.59 -5.15
C GLY A 28 -33.54 -27.06 -5.44
N LYS A 29 -33.35 -27.55 -6.66
CA LYS A 29 -33.64 -28.94 -7.08
C LYS A 29 -32.37 -29.79 -6.98
N GLY A 30 -32.49 -30.99 -6.41
CA GLY A 30 -31.37 -31.94 -6.34
C GLY A 30 -30.88 -32.33 -7.73
N ARG A 31 -29.59 -32.12 -8.00
CA ARG A 31 -28.90 -32.59 -9.21
C ARG A 31 -28.02 -33.80 -8.87
N HIS A 32 -27.88 -34.74 -9.80
CA HIS A 32 -26.91 -35.81 -9.66
C HIS A 32 -25.48 -35.25 -9.79
N LEU A 33 -24.66 -35.46 -8.76
CA LEU A 33 -23.27 -34.98 -8.66
C LEU A 33 -22.30 -35.61 -9.68
N THR A 34 -22.75 -36.59 -10.44
CA THR A 34 -22.01 -37.25 -11.53
C THR A 34 -22.11 -36.52 -12.87
N ALA A 35 -22.96 -35.50 -13.00
CA ALA A 35 -23.05 -34.71 -14.24
C ALA A 35 -21.75 -33.92 -14.50
N PRO A 36 -21.20 -33.94 -15.73
CA PRO A 36 -19.94 -33.26 -16.04
C PRO A 36 -19.99 -31.74 -15.79
N GLU A 37 -21.16 -31.12 -15.95
CA GLU A 37 -21.41 -29.72 -15.58
C GLU A 37 -21.08 -29.41 -14.12
N VAL A 38 -21.48 -30.29 -13.20
CA VAL A 38 -21.27 -30.08 -11.75
C VAL A 38 -19.79 -30.26 -11.39
N ILE A 39 -19.10 -31.18 -12.07
CA ILE A 39 -17.65 -31.37 -11.92
C ILE A 39 -16.90 -30.13 -12.44
N ALA A 40 -17.30 -29.58 -13.59
CA ALA A 40 -16.71 -28.35 -14.13
C ALA A 40 -16.96 -27.14 -13.21
N GLN A 41 -18.19 -26.95 -12.73
CA GLN A 41 -18.53 -25.87 -11.78
C GLN A 41 -17.70 -25.98 -10.49
N LYS A 42 -17.57 -27.19 -9.93
CA LYS A 42 -16.75 -27.43 -8.74
C LYS A 42 -15.30 -27.02 -8.97
N ARG A 43 -14.70 -27.44 -10.09
CA ARG A 43 -13.32 -27.04 -10.47
C ARG A 43 -13.18 -25.53 -10.57
N THR A 44 -14.06 -24.83 -11.31
CA THR A 44 -13.97 -23.37 -11.43
C THR A 44 -14.07 -22.63 -10.09
N LEU A 45 -14.80 -23.18 -9.11
CA LEU A 45 -14.87 -22.62 -7.75
C LEU A 45 -13.63 -22.94 -6.92
N GLU A 46 -13.00 -24.10 -7.11
CA GLU A 46 -11.73 -24.48 -6.50
C GLU A 46 -10.59 -23.61 -7.07
N ASP A 47 -10.47 -23.52 -8.41
CA ASP A 47 -9.52 -22.65 -9.12
C ASP A 47 -9.66 -21.18 -8.70
N ALA A 48 -10.89 -20.67 -8.58
CA ALA A 48 -11.14 -19.30 -8.13
C ALA A 48 -10.72 -19.06 -6.67
N LYS A 49 -10.88 -20.05 -5.78
CA LYS A 49 -10.40 -19.97 -4.39
C LYS A 49 -8.87 -19.96 -4.35
N GLU A 50 -8.21 -20.84 -5.09
CA GLU A 50 -6.74 -20.89 -5.16
C GLU A 50 -6.16 -19.58 -5.76
N LEU A 51 -6.80 -19.01 -6.77
CA LEU A 51 -6.43 -17.70 -7.33
C LEU A 51 -6.61 -16.55 -6.32
N GLU A 52 -7.67 -16.54 -5.52
CA GLU A 52 -7.86 -15.54 -4.47
C GLU A 52 -6.87 -15.71 -3.30
N GLU A 53 -6.53 -16.94 -2.92
CA GLU A 53 -5.51 -17.21 -1.89
C GLU A 53 -4.11 -16.80 -2.35
N THR A 54 -3.73 -17.14 -3.59
CA THR A 54 -2.43 -16.71 -4.16
C THR A 54 -2.35 -15.19 -4.33
N LYS A 55 -3.42 -14.50 -4.76
CA LYS A 55 -3.51 -13.03 -4.73
C LYS A 55 -3.33 -12.47 -3.32
N ARG A 56 -3.96 -13.05 -2.30
CA ARG A 56 -3.83 -12.61 -0.90
C ARG A 56 -2.41 -12.80 -0.37
N VAL A 57 -1.77 -13.93 -0.67
CA VAL A 57 -0.37 -14.21 -0.28
C VAL A 57 0.58 -13.24 -0.98
N THR A 58 0.44 -13.06 -2.30
CA THR A 58 1.30 -12.12 -3.05
C THR A 58 1.11 -10.66 -2.62
N LYS A 59 -0.12 -10.20 -2.33
CA LYS A 59 -0.37 -8.87 -1.74
C LYS A 59 0.33 -8.71 -0.37
N LYS A 60 0.31 -9.74 0.50
CA LYS A 60 1.03 -9.72 1.80
C LYS A 60 2.54 -9.62 1.61
N VAL A 61 3.13 -10.50 0.78
CA VAL A 61 4.57 -10.52 0.50
C VAL A 61 5.04 -9.18 -0.10
N LYS A 62 4.29 -8.60 -1.04
CA LYS A 62 4.58 -7.25 -1.58
C LYS A 62 4.56 -6.17 -0.49
N ARG A 63 3.58 -6.19 0.42
CA ARG A 63 3.47 -5.24 1.52
C ARG A 63 4.62 -5.36 2.51
N GLU A 64 5.03 -6.58 2.83
CA GLU A 64 6.17 -6.87 3.72
C GLU A 64 7.49 -6.43 3.07
N GLY A 65 7.70 -6.73 1.79
CA GLY A 65 8.85 -6.25 1.01
C GLY A 65 8.94 -4.72 0.97
N ARG A 66 7.82 -4.02 0.66
CA ARG A 66 7.75 -2.54 0.69
C ARG A 66 8.08 -1.97 2.09
N LYS A 67 7.65 -2.65 3.17
CA LYS A 67 7.98 -2.25 4.54
C LYS A 67 9.48 -2.39 4.82
N VAL A 68 10.10 -3.52 4.46
CA VAL A 68 11.54 -3.76 4.67
C VAL A 68 12.40 -2.77 3.88
N GLU A 69 12.06 -2.50 2.60
CA GLU A 69 12.78 -1.49 1.81
C GLU A 69 12.67 -0.09 2.43
N LYS A 70 11.47 0.31 2.90
CA LYS A 70 11.28 1.58 3.59
C LYS A 70 12.11 1.67 4.87
N GLU A 71 12.16 0.62 5.68
CA GLU A 71 12.97 0.57 6.90
C GLU A 71 14.47 0.65 6.58
N ARG A 72 14.95 0.01 5.51
CA ARG A 72 16.35 0.13 5.04
C ARG A 72 16.68 1.55 4.61
N LEU A 73 15.86 2.17 3.76
CA LEU A 73 16.06 3.54 3.28
C LEU A 73 15.98 4.59 4.40
N GLU A 74 15.16 4.35 5.44
CA GLU A 74 15.12 5.19 6.63
C GLU A 74 16.36 5.02 7.53
N ALA A 75 16.96 3.83 7.59
CA ALA A 75 18.23 3.61 8.29
C ALA A 75 19.40 4.28 7.57
N GLU A 76 19.51 4.10 6.24
CA GLU A 76 20.48 4.78 5.37
C GLU A 76 20.35 6.30 5.50
N TRP A 77 19.12 6.84 5.48
CA TRP A 77 18.88 8.27 5.65
C TRP A 77 19.34 8.80 7.01
N LYS A 78 19.12 8.05 8.11
CA LYS A 78 19.61 8.45 9.45
C LYS A 78 21.13 8.53 9.49
N GLN A 79 21.83 7.58 8.85
CA GLN A 79 23.29 7.59 8.73
C GLN A 79 23.78 8.83 7.95
N LEU A 80 23.23 9.08 6.75
CA LEU A 80 23.56 10.26 5.94
C LEU A 80 23.33 11.59 6.66
N VAL A 81 22.25 11.68 7.46
CA VAL A 81 21.98 12.87 8.29
C VAL A 81 23.02 13.04 9.39
N ALA A 82 23.39 11.96 10.10
CA ALA A 82 24.41 12.00 11.15
C ALA A 82 25.80 12.38 10.60
N GLU A 83 26.19 11.79 9.47
CA GLU A 83 27.43 12.14 8.75
C GLU A 83 27.45 13.62 8.36
N HIS A 84 26.36 14.13 7.76
CA HIS A 84 26.23 15.52 7.38
C HIS A 84 26.27 16.48 8.58
N VAL A 85 25.66 16.13 9.72
CA VAL A 85 25.78 16.92 10.96
C VAL A 85 27.25 17.01 11.38
N SER A 86 27.97 15.88 11.46
CA SER A 86 29.39 15.88 11.82
C SER A 86 30.27 16.66 10.82
N ALA A 87 29.91 16.67 9.53
CA ALA A 87 30.60 17.43 8.50
C ALA A 87 30.35 18.93 8.65
N VAL A 88 29.14 19.35 9.02
CA VAL A 88 28.78 20.75 9.29
C VAL A 88 29.46 21.25 10.57
N GLU A 89 29.57 20.43 11.61
CA GLU A 89 30.29 20.77 12.84
C GLU A 89 31.79 20.98 12.59
N LYS A 90 32.45 20.04 11.89
CA LYS A 90 33.85 20.17 11.48
C LYS A 90 34.10 21.41 10.61
N TRP A 91 33.21 21.64 9.63
CA TRP A 91 33.25 22.84 8.79
C TRP A 91 33.07 24.13 9.60
N ALA A 92 32.18 24.15 10.58
CA ALA A 92 31.96 25.30 11.45
C ALA A 92 33.20 25.59 12.32
N GLY A 93 33.83 24.56 12.89
CA GLY A 93 35.11 24.68 13.61
C GLY A 93 36.21 25.30 12.76
N GLN A 94 36.48 24.71 11.59
CA GLN A 94 37.44 25.26 10.61
C GLN A 94 37.11 26.70 10.21
N CYS A 95 35.83 27.04 10.04
CA CYS A 95 35.42 28.40 9.73
C CYS A 95 35.62 29.38 10.89
N LEU A 96 35.60 28.93 12.15
CA LEU A 96 35.92 29.77 13.31
C LEU A 96 37.43 30.00 13.42
N GLU A 97 38.23 28.95 13.28
CA GLU A 97 39.71 29.02 13.26
C GLU A 97 40.20 29.99 12.17
N LEU A 98 39.70 29.84 10.95
CA LEU A 98 40.06 30.69 9.81
C LEU A 98 39.63 32.16 10.01
N LYS A 99 38.50 32.42 10.69
CA LYS A 99 38.08 33.79 11.05
C LYS A 99 38.99 34.41 12.12
N LEU A 100 39.39 33.63 13.13
CA LEU A 100 40.35 34.07 14.15
C LEU A 100 41.72 34.36 13.54
N ALA A 101 42.13 33.60 12.52
CA ALA A 101 43.32 33.86 11.72
C ALA A 101 43.19 35.05 10.73
N GLY A 102 42.06 35.77 10.71
CA GLY A 102 41.86 36.97 9.90
C GLY A 102 41.61 36.74 8.41
N THR A 103 41.27 35.52 7.98
CA THR A 103 40.91 35.26 6.57
C THR A 103 39.59 35.94 6.18
N LYS A 104 39.47 36.34 4.91
CA LYS A 104 38.30 37.09 4.43
C LYS A 104 37.11 36.16 4.21
N ALA A 105 35.91 36.70 4.34
CA ALA A 105 34.63 36.00 4.12
C ALA A 105 34.54 35.17 2.82
N LYS A 106 35.28 35.56 1.77
CA LYS A 106 35.29 34.93 0.45
C LYS A 106 36.19 33.68 0.36
N ASP A 107 37.17 33.57 1.25
CA ASP A 107 38.23 32.56 1.22
C ASP A 107 37.93 31.37 2.15
N LEU A 108 36.83 31.46 2.93
CA LEU A 108 36.36 30.38 3.79
C LEU A 108 35.82 29.19 2.98
N PRO A 109 35.98 27.94 3.49
CA PRO A 109 35.48 26.75 2.82
C PRO A 109 33.96 26.82 2.64
N LYS A 110 33.46 26.30 1.52
CA LYS A 110 32.02 26.24 1.24
C LYS A 110 31.34 25.26 2.20
N ARG A 111 30.15 25.62 2.68
CA ARG A 111 29.34 24.76 3.56
C ARG A 111 29.04 23.42 2.89
N PRO A 112 29.10 22.29 3.61
CA PRO A 112 28.64 21.00 3.12
C PRO A 112 27.22 21.07 2.54
N LYS A 113 27.01 20.39 1.41
CA LYS A 113 25.67 20.26 0.80
C LYS A 113 24.84 19.28 1.62
N ARG A 114 23.57 19.60 1.86
CA ARG A 114 22.63 18.70 2.54
C ARG A 114 22.41 17.45 1.67
N PRO A 115 22.48 16.22 2.23
CA PRO A 115 22.17 15.02 1.48
C PRO A 115 20.69 15.01 1.08
N LEU A 116 20.38 14.34 -0.02
CA LEU A 116 19.00 14.09 -0.47
C LEU A 116 18.52 12.76 0.14
N LYS A 117 17.23 12.68 0.48
CA LYS A 117 16.65 11.43 1.01
C LYS A 117 16.59 10.37 -0.11
N PRO A 118 17.07 9.14 0.12
CA PRO A 118 16.90 8.03 -0.80
C PRO A 118 15.42 7.81 -1.16
N LYS A 119 15.13 7.57 -2.45
CA LYS A 119 13.80 7.20 -2.94
C LYS A 119 13.70 5.67 -3.13
N PRO A 120 12.55 5.05 -2.85
CA PRO A 120 12.30 3.66 -3.22
C PRO A 120 12.24 3.53 -4.74
N LYS A 121 12.75 2.40 -5.27
CA LYS A 121 12.87 2.18 -6.72
C LYS A 121 11.53 2.06 -7.46
N ASP A 122 10.48 1.65 -6.75
CA ASP A 122 9.13 1.45 -7.30
C ASP A 122 8.21 2.64 -6.96
N SER A 123 8.72 3.88 -7.07
CA SER A 123 7.93 5.11 -6.84
C SER A 123 7.41 5.74 -8.14
N ASP A 124 6.81 4.91 -8.99
CA ASP A 124 5.70 5.38 -9.82
C ASP A 124 4.44 5.42 -8.93
N ASP A 125 3.69 6.51 -9.01
CA ASP A 125 2.57 6.83 -8.13
C ASP A 125 1.41 5.82 -8.23
N GLU A 126 1.22 5.03 -7.16
CA GLU A 126 -0.08 4.47 -6.75
C GLU A 126 -0.31 4.83 -5.27
N ASP A 127 -0.50 6.12 -5.02
CA ASP A 127 -1.06 6.66 -3.77
C ASP A 127 -2.60 6.81 -3.92
N ASP A 128 -3.26 5.72 -4.36
CA ASP A 128 -4.71 5.55 -4.23
C ASP A 128 -5.10 4.06 -4.12
N GLU A 129 -5.61 3.67 -2.94
CA GLU A 129 -6.77 2.78 -2.84
C GLU A 129 -7.62 3.27 -1.65
N SER A 130 -8.18 4.47 -1.80
CA SER A 130 -9.35 4.93 -1.04
C SER A 130 -10.64 4.79 -1.86
N GLY A 131 -10.74 3.72 -2.65
CA GLY A 131 -11.97 3.18 -3.21
C GLY A 131 -12.05 1.69 -2.84
N GLY A 132 -13.07 1.18 -2.14
CA GLY A 132 -14.44 1.65 -2.21
C GLY A 132 -15.01 1.22 -3.56
N GLU A 133 -15.12 -0.10 -3.77
CA GLU A 133 -15.70 -0.74 -4.95
C GLU A 133 -17.20 -0.38 -5.05
N GLY A 134 -17.47 0.84 -5.51
CA GLY A 134 -18.77 1.31 -5.95
C GLY A 134 -18.99 0.87 -7.38
N ASP A 135 -19.41 -0.38 -7.56
CA ASP A 135 -20.02 -0.84 -8.81
C ASP A 135 -21.38 -0.13 -8.93
N GLY A 136 -21.39 1.02 -9.61
CA GLY A 136 -22.62 1.65 -10.11
C GLY A 136 -23.16 0.80 -11.26
N ASP A 137 -24.44 0.43 -11.29
CA ASP A 137 -25.61 1.30 -11.50
C ASP A 137 -25.76 1.72 -12.98
N GLY A 138 -27.00 1.76 -13.45
CA GLY A 138 -27.38 1.85 -14.86
C GLY A 138 -27.47 0.48 -15.58
N GLU A 139 -28.52 0.17 -16.35
CA GLU A 139 -29.80 0.84 -16.60
C GLU A 139 -30.75 -0.19 -17.26
N GLU A 140 -32.04 -0.27 -16.88
CA GLU A 140 -33.22 0.28 -17.61
C GLU A 140 -33.42 -0.37 -19.01
N SER A 141 -34.59 -0.86 -19.46
CA SER A 141 -35.90 -0.23 -19.73
C SER A 141 -36.89 -1.33 -20.22
N THR A 142 -38.22 -1.25 -20.36
CA THR A 142 -39.33 -0.36 -19.93
C THR A 142 -40.66 -1.03 -20.35
N SER A 143 -41.74 -0.86 -19.57
CA SER A 143 -43.17 -1.05 -19.96
C SER A 143 -43.65 -2.49 -20.27
N LEU A 144 -44.92 -2.88 -20.06
CA LEU A 144 -46.14 -2.11 -19.78
C LEU A 144 -47.07 -2.90 -18.82
#